data_AF-A0A519YS42-F1
#
_entry.id   AF-A0A519YS42-F1
#
_cell.length_a   1.000
_cell.length_b   1.000
_cell.length_c   1.000
_cell.angle_alpha   90.00
_cell.angle_beta   90.00
_cell.angle_gamma   90.00
#
_symmetry.space_group_name_H-M   'P 1'
#
loop_
_entity.id
_entity.type
_entity.pdbx_description
1 polymer ?
#
loop_
_entity_poly.entity_id
_entity_poly.type
_entity_poly.pdbx_seq_one_letter_code
_entity_poly.pdbx_strand_id
1 'polypeptide(L)'
;SVGSNAATHYANGVSGAMLSLSQINSAATISQSTISAYVLANPLSTSAPLQQINEQYWLETCTTFDFIEGWNNWRRSGYPALTPVVYPGNVTNGTIPRRLIYPATEISNNPAGYAAGVADLNGGDLLTSRVWWDK
;
A
#
# COMPACT_ATOMS: atom_id res chain seq x y z
N SER A 1 -18.10 19.23 2.14
CA SER A 1 -18.72 17.90 2.04
C SER A 1 -18.55 17.42 0.61
N VAL A 2 -18.10 16.18 0.37
CA VAL A 2 -17.78 15.63 -0.97
C VAL A 2 -19.00 15.03 -1.71
N GLY A 3 -20.23 15.38 -1.31
CA GLY A 3 -21.43 15.19 -2.12
C GLY A 3 -22.04 13.76 -2.16
N SER A 4 -21.45 12.77 -1.48
CA SER A 4 -22.00 11.40 -1.37
C SER A 4 -21.55 10.71 -0.07
N ASN A 5 -22.12 9.55 0.25
CA ASN A 5 -21.74 8.76 1.43
C ASN A 5 -20.57 7.80 1.14
N ALA A 6 -19.96 7.25 2.19
CA ALA A 6 -18.79 6.38 2.08
C ALA A 6 -19.06 5.12 1.24
N ALA A 7 -20.24 4.52 1.35
CA ALA A 7 -20.59 3.32 0.59
C ALA A 7 -20.67 3.60 -0.93
N THR A 8 -21.22 4.75 -1.31
CA THR A 8 -21.24 5.20 -2.72
C THR A 8 -19.83 5.41 -3.24
N HIS A 9 -18.96 6.10 -2.50
CA HIS A 9 -17.58 6.32 -2.92
C HIS A 9 -16.78 5.02 -3.04
N TYR A 10 -16.96 4.10 -2.09
CA TYR A 10 -16.34 2.78 -2.14
C TYR A 10 -16.81 1.99 -3.39
N ALA A 11 -18.11 1.92 -3.64
CA ALA A 11 -18.66 1.23 -4.81
C ALA A 11 -18.13 1.82 -6.12
N ASN A 12 -18.07 3.15 -6.21
CA ASN A 12 -17.50 3.84 -7.36
C ASN A 12 -15.99 3.56 -7.53
N GLY A 13 -15.25 3.51 -6.43
CA GLY A 13 -13.82 3.17 -6.43
C GLY A 13 -13.56 1.76 -6.95
N VAL A 14 -14.28 0.75 -6.44
CA VAL A 14 -14.16 -0.64 -6.90
C VAL A 14 -14.55 -0.77 -8.37
N SER A 15 -15.64 -0.12 -8.80
CA SER A 15 -16.05 -0.12 -10.20
C SER A 15 -14.98 0.52 -11.11
N GLY A 16 -14.46 1.69 -10.69
CA GLY A 16 -13.42 2.42 -11.41
C GLY A 16 -12.12 1.62 -11.56
N ALA A 17 -11.69 0.96 -10.49
CA ALA A 17 -10.53 0.07 -10.49
C ALA A 17 -10.67 -1.07 -11.51
N MET A 18 -11.82 -1.76 -11.52
CA MET A 18 -12.06 -2.82 -12.49
C MET A 18 -12.12 -2.33 -13.93
N LEU A 19 -12.68 -1.14 -14.17
CA LEU A 19 -12.72 -0.52 -15.49
C LEU A 19 -11.32 -0.08 -15.97
N SER A 20 -10.45 0.36 -15.05
CA SER A 20 -9.11 0.88 -15.35
C SER A 20 -8.22 -0.18 -16.02
N LEU A 21 -8.40 -1.46 -15.69
CA LEU A 21 -7.62 -2.58 -16.24
C LEU A 21 -7.63 -2.66 -17.77
N SER A 22 -8.73 -2.23 -18.42
CA SER A 22 -8.81 -2.18 -19.88
C SER A 22 -7.80 -1.21 -20.51
N GLN A 23 -7.34 -0.20 -19.77
CA GLN A 23 -6.33 0.75 -20.20
C GLN A 23 -4.91 0.16 -20.17
N ILE A 24 -4.68 -0.83 -19.30
CA ILE A 24 -3.40 -1.55 -19.21
C ILE A 24 -3.29 -2.58 -20.35
N ASN A 25 -4.35 -3.36 -20.55
CA ASN A 25 -4.40 -4.38 -21.60
C ASN A 25 -5.85 -4.67 -21.99
N SER A 26 -6.14 -4.70 -23.29
CA SER A 26 -7.48 -5.01 -23.79
C SER A 26 -7.96 -6.40 -23.38
N ALA A 27 -7.04 -7.36 -23.20
CA ALA A 27 -7.36 -8.71 -22.69
C ALA A 27 -7.81 -8.70 -21.21
N ALA A 28 -7.53 -7.64 -20.45
CA ALA A 28 -7.97 -7.47 -19.07
C ALA A 28 -9.33 -6.74 -18.94
N THR A 29 -10.02 -6.51 -20.06
CA THR A 29 -11.34 -5.85 -20.05
C THR A 29 -12.37 -6.68 -19.30
N ILE A 30 -13.01 -6.08 -18.30
CA ILE A 30 -14.12 -6.68 -17.55
C ILE A 30 -15.43 -6.04 -18.03
N SER A 31 -16.43 -6.88 -18.35
CA SER A 31 -17.72 -6.37 -18.80
C SER A 31 -18.45 -5.58 -17.70
N GLN A 32 -19.16 -4.52 -18.08
CA GLN A 32 -19.89 -3.67 -17.13
C GLN A 32 -20.89 -4.46 -16.28
N SER A 33 -21.54 -5.48 -16.85
CA SER A 33 -22.47 -6.35 -16.10
C SER A 33 -21.76 -7.15 -15.00
N THR A 34 -20.54 -7.64 -15.26
CA THR A 34 -19.73 -8.34 -14.26
C THR A 34 -19.30 -7.40 -13.15
N ILE A 35 -18.84 -6.19 -13.49
CA ILE A 35 -18.45 -5.16 -12.51
C ILE A 35 -19.64 -4.80 -11.61
N SER A 36 -20.80 -4.49 -12.21
CA SER A 36 -22.00 -4.14 -11.46
C SER A 36 -22.46 -5.27 -10.54
N ALA A 37 -22.40 -6.53 -10.99
CA ALA A 37 -22.73 -7.69 -10.16
C ALA A 37 -21.76 -7.84 -8.97
N TYR A 38 -20.46 -7.66 -9.21
CA TYR A 38 -19.46 -7.73 -8.15
C TYR A 38 -19.63 -6.64 -7.10
N VAL A 39 -19.82 -5.38 -7.52
CA VAL A 39 -20.00 -4.24 -6.62
C VAL A 39 -21.26 -4.40 -5.77
N LEU A 40 -22.35 -4.90 -6.36
CA LEU A 40 -23.59 -5.17 -5.63
C LEU A 40 -23.43 -6.29 -4.59
N ALA A 41 -22.67 -7.34 -4.92
CA ALA A 41 -22.43 -8.47 -4.04
C ALA A 41 -21.43 -8.16 -2.91
N ASN A 42 -20.59 -7.13 -3.07
CA ASN A 42 -19.54 -6.76 -2.13
C ASN A 42 -19.68 -5.31 -1.64
N PRO A 43 -20.80 -4.94 -0.96
CA PRO A 43 -20.97 -3.59 -0.43
C PRO A 43 -19.94 -3.28 0.66
N LEU A 44 -19.76 -1.99 0.97
CA LEU A 44 -18.91 -1.57 2.07
C LEU A 44 -19.44 -2.12 3.41
N SER A 45 -18.61 -2.88 4.10
CA SER A 45 -18.87 -3.46 5.40
C SER A 45 -19.01 -2.38 6.46
N THR A 46 -19.96 -2.55 7.37
CA THR A 46 -20.12 -1.70 8.54
C THR A 46 -19.20 -2.10 9.70
N SER A 47 -18.72 -3.35 9.72
CA SER A 47 -17.89 -3.87 10.81
C SER A 47 -16.40 -3.53 10.62
N ALA A 48 -15.92 -3.55 9.38
CA ALA A 48 -14.52 -3.31 9.05
C ALA A 48 -14.35 -2.48 7.75
N PRO A 49 -14.99 -1.29 7.65
CA PRO A 49 -14.98 -0.50 6.41
C PRO A 49 -13.57 -0.11 5.96
N LEU A 50 -12.71 0.29 6.90
CA LEU A 50 -11.33 0.72 6.59
C LEU A 50 -10.46 -0.44 6.11
N GLN A 51 -10.63 -1.63 6.66
CA GLN A 51 -9.94 -2.82 6.18
C GLN A 51 -10.30 -3.08 4.71
N GLN A 52 -11.59 -3.18 4.42
CA GLN A 52 -12.08 -3.49 3.08
C GLN A 52 -11.66 -2.43 2.04
N ILE A 53 -11.73 -1.15 2.40
CA ILE A 53 -11.26 -0.05 1.53
C ILE A 53 -9.77 -0.23 1.21
N ASN A 54 -8.93 -0.51 2.20
CA ASN A 54 -7.49 -0.62 2.00
C ASN A 54 -7.08 -1.92 1.30
N GLU A 55 -7.84 -3.00 1.47
CA GLU A 55 -7.65 -4.24 0.71
C GLU A 55 -7.99 -4.05 -0.78
N GLN A 56 -9.08 -3.35 -1.10
CA GLN A 56 -9.39 -2.99 -2.50
C GLN A 56 -8.34 -2.03 -3.08
N TYR A 57 -7.85 -1.08 -2.29
CA TYR A 57 -6.74 -0.20 -2.68
C TYR A 57 -5.46 -0.99 -2.98
N TRP A 58 -5.12 -1.96 -2.12
CA TRP A 58 -3.96 -2.82 -2.31
C TRP A 58 -4.08 -3.66 -3.59
N LEU A 59 -5.27 -4.20 -3.87
CA LEU A 59 -5.53 -4.93 -5.11
C LEU A 59 -5.33 -4.03 -6.34
N GLU A 60 -5.93 -2.84 -6.35
CA GLU A 60 -5.83 -1.92 -7.49
C GLU A 60 -4.39 -1.52 -7.78
N THR A 61 -3.63 -1.13 -6.75
CA THR A 61 -2.20 -0.79 -6.91
C THR A 61 -1.36 -1.96 -7.40
N CYS A 62 -1.68 -3.20 -7.01
CA CYS A 62 -1.02 -4.39 -7.53
C CYS A 62 -1.35 -4.65 -9.01
N THR A 63 -2.61 -4.47 -9.42
CA THR A 63 -3.05 -4.77 -10.80
C THR A 63 -2.71 -3.67 -11.80
N THR A 64 -2.50 -2.45 -11.32
CA THR A 64 -2.11 -1.29 -12.14
C THR A 64 -0.62 -0.96 -12.07
N PHE A 65 0.18 -1.81 -11.42
CA PHE A 65 1.64 -1.67 -11.27
C PHE A 65 2.08 -0.43 -10.47
N ASP A 66 1.21 0.14 -9.63
CA ASP A 66 1.55 1.22 -8.70
C ASP A 66 2.10 0.68 -7.37
N PHE A 67 3.18 -0.10 -7.46
CA PHE A 67 3.70 -0.87 -6.33
C PHE A 67 4.23 0.01 -5.19
N ILE A 68 4.76 1.19 -5.51
CA ILE A 68 5.27 2.11 -4.50
C ILE A 68 4.11 2.66 -3.68
N GLU A 69 3.01 3.04 -4.33
CA GLU A 69 1.84 3.51 -3.60
C GLU A 69 1.15 2.39 -2.81
N GLY A 70 1.10 1.18 -3.37
CA GLY A 70 0.65 -0.01 -2.64
C GLY A 70 1.46 -0.25 -1.37
N TRP A 71 2.80 -0.15 -1.43
CA TRP A 71 3.68 -0.27 -0.27
C TRP A 71 3.52 0.88 0.73
N ASN A 72 3.34 2.12 0.25
CA ASN A 72 3.09 3.29 1.10
C ASN A 72 1.76 3.13 1.86
N ASN A 73 0.69 2.79 1.16
CA ASN A 73 -0.63 2.64 1.77
C ASN A 73 -0.68 1.45 2.73
N TRP A 74 0.00 0.33 2.42
CA TRP A 74 0.13 -0.78 3.37
C TRP A 74 0.82 -0.35 4.66
N ARG A 75 1.96 0.36 4.57
CA ARG A 75 2.67 0.89 5.76
C ARG A 75 1.81 1.83 6.59
N ARG A 76 1.02 2.69 5.94
CA ARG A 76 0.13 3.66 6.59
C ARG A 76 -1.14 3.02 7.17
N SER A 77 -1.68 1.99 6.51
CA SER A 77 -2.99 1.41 6.85
C SER A 77 -2.89 0.16 7.73
N GLY A 78 -1.81 -0.59 7.60
CA GLY A 78 -1.68 -1.94 8.14
C GLY A 78 -2.43 -3.02 7.35
N TYR A 79 -3.08 -2.67 6.23
CA TYR A 79 -3.91 -3.58 5.44
C TYR A 79 -3.36 -3.81 4.02
N PRO A 80 -3.51 -5.03 3.45
CA PRO A 80 -3.96 -6.24 4.15
C PRO A 80 -3.00 -6.66 5.28
N ALA A 81 -3.49 -7.49 6.20
CA ALA A 81 -2.66 -8.06 7.26
C ALA A 81 -1.68 -9.10 6.68
N LEU A 82 -0.55 -8.60 6.17
CA LEU A 82 0.47 -9.42 5.52
C LEU A 82 1.20 -10.30 6.53
N THR A 83 1.42 -11.56 6.15
CA THR A 83 2.24 -12.50 6.93
C THR A 83 3.70 -12.38 6.48
N PRO A 84 4.64 -12.03 7.39
CA PRO A 84 6.05 -11.97 7.04
C PRO A 84 6.64 -13.34 6.70
N VAL A 85 7.60 -13.36 5.77
CA VAL A 85 8.40 -14.56 5.47
C VAL A 85 9.58 -14.64 6.43
N VAL A 86 9.73 -15.77 7.13
CA VAL A 86 10.81 -16.01 8.11
C VAL A 86 11.71 -17.12 7.59
N TYR A 87 13.01 -16.85 7.50
CA TYR A 87 14.03 -17.81 7.06
C TYR A 87 15.38 -17.52 7.74
N PRO A 88 16.28 -18.52 7.88
CA PRO A 88 17.61 -18.32 8.44
C PRO A 88 18.41 -17.27 7.66
N GLY A 89 18.96 -16.28 8.36
CA GLY A 89 19.71 -15.18 7.74
C GLY A 89 18.83 -14.01 7.25
N ASN A 90 17.53 -13.99 7.58
CA ASN A 90 16.68 -12.83 7.29
C ASN A 90 17.18 -11.58 8.05
N VAL A 91 17.62 -10.59 7.27
CA VAL A 91 18.20 -9.32 7.75
C VAL A 91 17.25 -8.47 8.59
N THR A 92 15.94 -8.67 8.49
CA THR A 92 14.92 -7.94 9.26
C THR A 92 14.32 -8.76 10.39
N ASN A 93 14.86 -9.96 10.65
CA ASN A 93 14.37 -10.90 11.66
C ASN A 93 12.85 -11.16 11.54
N GLY A 94 12.36 -11.38 10.31
CA GLY A 94 10.95 -11.67 10.07
C GLY A 94 10.03 -10.45 10.08
N THR A 95 10.55 -9.24 9.90
CA THR A 95 9.75 -8.02 9.73
C THR A 95 9.69 -7.61 8.25
N ILE A 96 8.50 -7.34 7.71
CA ILE A 96 8.39 -6.80 6.35
C ILE A 96 9.03 -5.40 6.32
N PRO A 97 9.97 -5.10 5.40
CA PRO A 97 10.65 -3.81 5.34
C PRO A 97 9.70 -2.61 5.33
N ARG A 98 10.02 -1.61 6.16
CA ARG A 98 9.24 -0.38 6.38
C ARG A 98 9.87 0.85 5.72
N ARG A 99 11.10 0.73 5.24
CA ARG A 99 11.81 1.73 4.43
C ARG A 99 12.99 1.10 3.69
N LEU A 100 13.63 1.90 2.84
CA LEU A 100 14.96 1.61 2.33
C LEU A 100 16.01 2.35 3.18
N ILE A 101 17.16 1.72 3.38
CA ILE A 101 18.32 2.34 4.03
C ILE A 101 18.92 3.42 3.12
N TYR A 102 19.67 4.36 3.70
CA TYR A 102 20.39 5.32 2.88
C TYR A 102 21.48 4.60 2.05
N PRO A 103 21.78 5.08 0.83
CA PRO A 103 22.88 4.55 0.04
C PRO A 103 24.21 4.66 0.81
N ALA A 104 25.05 3.62 0.73
CA ALA A 104 26.34 3.61 1.44
C ALA A 104 27.25 4.79 1.05
N THR A 105 27.11 5.33 -0.16
CA THR A 105 27.86 6.49 -0.66
C THR A 105 27.53 7.78 0.10
N GLU A 106 26.35 7.91 0.72
CA GLU A 106 26.01 9.08 1.54
C GLU A 106 26.89 9.15 2.79
N ILE A 107 27.33 8.01 3.31
CA ILE A 107 28.19 7.95 4.50
C ILE A 107 29.55 8.61 4.20
N SER A 108 30.10 8.41 3.00
CA SER A 108 31.39 9.01 2.60
C SER A 108 31.25 10.41 2.03
N ASN A 109 30.22 10.66 1.22
CA ASN A 109 30.09 11.89 0.43
C ASN A 109 29.38 13.01 1.20
N ASN A 110 28.54 12.67 2.17
CA ASN A 110 27.76 13.63 2.97
C ASN A 110 27.58 13.14 4.43
N PRO A 111 28.67 12.95 5.18
CA PRO A 111 28.62 12.33 6.51
C PRO A 111 27.74 13.10 7.51
N ALA A 112 27.71 14.43 7.43
CA ALA A 112 26.89 15.27 8.30
C ALA A 112 25.39 15.13 7.99
N GLY A 113 25.02 15.13 6.70
CA GLY A 113 23.64 14.93 6.27
C GLY A 113 23.12 13.53 6.59
N TYR A 114 23.96 12.50 6.38
CA TYR A 114 23.66 11.14 6.80
C TYR A 114 23.38 11.07 8.31
N ALA A 115 24.30 11.59 9.14
CA ALA A 115 24.15 11.55 10.60
C ALA A 115 22.87 12.26 11.08
N ALA A 116 22.53 13.41 10.48
CA ALA A 116 21.29 14.13 10.81
C ALA A 116 20.05 13.31 10.43
N GLY A 117 19.99 12.74 9.22
CA GLY A 117 18.87 11.91 8.79
C GLY A 117 18.70 10.63 9.62
N VAL A 118 19.81 9.99 10.00
CA VAL A 118 19.78 8.82 10.91
C VAL A 118 19.25 9.20 12.29
N ALA A 119 19.58 10.39 12.81
CA ALA A 119 19.11 10.84 14.12
C ALA A 119 17.58 11.05 14.18
N ASP A 120 16.94 11.38 13.05
CA ASP A 120 15.48 11.53 12.95
C ASP A 120 14.74 10.18 12.89
N LEU A 121 15.46 9.07 12.72
CA LEU A 121 14.89 7.73 12.61
C LEU A 121 14.92 7.00 13.95
N ASN A 122 13.75 6.57 14.40
CA ASN A 122 13.67 5.68 15.56
C ASN A 122 14.24 4.29 15.17
N GLY A 123 15.31 3.87 15.85
CA GLY A 123 16.03 2.63 15.56
C GLY A 123 17.17 2.77 14.55
N GLY A 124 17.50 3.99 14.10
CA GLY A 124 18.61 4.25 13.18
C GLY A 124 18.35 3.82 11.74
N ASP A 125 19.41 3.64 10.95
CA ASP A 125 19.31 3.35 9.51
C ASP A 125 19.10 1.86 9.21
N LEU A 126 17.92 1.34 9.58
CA LEU A 126 17.53 -0.05 9.36
C LEU A 126 16.31 -0.14 8.44
N LEU A 127 16.16 -1.26 7.73
CA LEU A 127 14.99 -1.58 6.91
C LEU A 127 13.69 -1.66 7.75
N THR A 128 13.82 -1.89 9.07
CA THR A 128 12.71 -2.00 10.02
C THR A 128 12.32 -0.67 10.66
N SER A 129 13.15 0.37 10.54
CA SER A 129 12.86 1.69 11.10
C SER A 129 11.70 2.35 10.36
N ARG A 130 10.92 3.18 11.05
CA ARG A 130 9.74 3.83 10.48
C ARG A 130 10.02 5.25 10.03
N VAL A 131 9.31 5.68 8.99
CA VAL A 131 9.29 7.07 8.52
C VAL A 131 8.22 7.87 9.29
N TRP A 132 8.29 9.20 9.28
CA TRP A 132 7.50 10.08 10.16
C TRP A 132 5.98 9.90 10.09
N TRP A 133 5.43 9.48 8.94
CA TRP A 133 4.01 9.22 8.75
C TRP A 133 3.60 7.77 9.03
N ASP A 134 4.57 6.86 9.08
CA ASP A 134 4.36 5.43 9.35
C ASP A 134 4.35 5.25 10.88
N LYS A 135 3.15 5.22 11.47
CA LYS A 135 2.94 5.10 12.92
C LYS A 135 2.77 3.66 13.38
#